data_AF-A0A931A4X3-F1
#
_entry.id   AF-A0A931A4X3-F1
#
_cell.length_a   1.000
_cell.length_b   1.000
_cell.length_c   1.000
_cell.angle_alpha   90.00
_cell.angle_beta   90.00
_cell.angle_gamma   90.00
#
_symmetry.space_group_name_H-M   'P 1'
#
loop_
_entity.id
_entity.type
_entity.pdbx_description
1 polymer ?
#
loop_
_entity_poly.entity_id
_entity_poly.type
_entity_poly.pdbx_seq_one_letter_code
_entity_poly.pdbx_strand_id
1 'polypeptide(L)'
;MSYTPNVVLPELSGLTLVGQIDFYDGPTEADVTGVWRDDAIGQLYFADDCDFEGILAHDAVTREDLFPCTADVLEAYLNERLDGAEWMNAREPYVAEIAELMGRARAL
;
A
#
# COMPACT_ATOMS: atom_id res chain seq x y z
N MET A 1 18.95 -23.86 6.70
CA MET A 1 19.11 -22.40 6.60
C MET A 1 17.76 -21.81 6.90
N SER A 2 17.58 -21.22 8.09
CA SER A 2 16.35 -20.48 8.39
C SER A 2 16.44 -19.15 7.65
N TYR A 3 15.64 -19.00 6.60
CA TYR A 3 15.36 -17.68 6.03
C TYR A 3 14.50 -16.97 7.09
N THR A 4 15.13 -16.17 7.94
CA THR A 4 14.40 -15.12 8.65
C THR A 4 14.23 -14.02 7.62
N PRO A 5 13.06 -13.86 6.98
CA PRO A 5 12.82 -12.65 6.21
C PRO A 5 13.09 -11.51 7.19
N ASN A 6 14.04 -10.64 6.84
CA ASN A 6 14.24 -9.39 7.54
C ASN A 6 13.01 -8.55 7.21
N VAL A 7 11.88 -8.82 7.86
CA VAL A 7 10.66 -8.04 7.71
C VAL A 7 10.94 -6.71 8.43
N VAL A 8 11.66 -5.82 7.75
CA VAL A 8 11.80 -4.44 8.20
C VAL A 8 10.56 -3.74 7.72
N LEU A 9 9.52 -3.75 8.54
CA LEU A 9 8.29 -3.01 8.27
C LEU A 9 8.55 -1.50 8.41
N PRO A 10 7.98 -0.66 7.54
CA PRO A 10 8.02 0.81 7.68
C PRO A 10 7.69 1.30 9.10
N GLU A 11 6.84 0.56 9.80
CA GLU A 11 6.40 0.78 11.18
C GLU A 11 7.55 0.75 12.19
N LEU A 12 8.59 -0.05 11.95
CA LEU A 12 9.80 -0.06 12.78
C LEU A 12 10.64 1.22 12.60
N SER A 13 10.38 1.98 11.54
CA SER A 13 11.01 3.28 11.25
C SER A 13 10.15 4.47 11.72
N GLY A 14 9.17 4.22 12.59
CA GLY A 14 8.31 5.26 13.18
C GLY A 14 7.17 5.72 12.26
N LEU A 15 6.86 4.94 11.23
CA LEU A 15 5.69 5.19 10.37
C LEU A 15 4.45 4.48 10.91
N THR A 16 3.28 5.03 10.62
CA THR A 16 1.98 4.43 10.96
C THR A 16 1.31 3.95 9.68
N LEU A 17 0.90 2.68 9.63
CA LEU A 17 0.09 2.16 8.52
C LEU A 17 -1.29 2.83 8.53
N VAL A 18 -1.63 3.49 7.43
CA VAL A 18 -2.95 4.11 7.21
C VAL A 18 -3.93 3.06 6.67
N GLY A 19 -3.43 2.19 5.80
CA GLY A 19 -4.15 1.05 5.25
C GLY A 19 -3.46 0.51 4.00
N GLN A 20 -4.12 -0.44 3.35
CA GLN A 20 -3.63 -1.08 2.13
C GLN A 20 -4.81 -1.35 1.19
N ILE A 21 -4.54 -1.42 -0.10
CA ILE A 21 -5.47 -1.88 -1.13
C ILE A 21 -4.85 -3.10 -1.79
N ASP A 22 -5.61 -4.19 -1.82
CA ASP A 22 -5.18 -5.42 -2.46
C ASP A 22 -5.80 -5.53 -3.85
N PHE A 23 -5.04 -5.16 -4.88
CA PHE A 23 -5.46 -5.28 -6.27
C PHE A 23 -5.33 -6.71 -6.83
N TYR A 24 -5.07 -7.70 -5.98
CA TYR A 24 -4.91 -9.11 -6.38
C TYR A 24 -6.04 -9.62 -7.28
N ASP A 25 -5.64 -10.10 -8.46
CA ASP A 25 -6.53 -10.69 -9.46
C ASP A 25 -6.30 -12.20 -9.67
N GLY A 26 -5.33 -12.81 -8.97
CA GLY A 26 -5.01 -14.22 -9.15
C GLY A 26 -3.83 -14.77 -8.34
N PRO A 27 -3.66 -16.11 -8.31
CA PRO A 27 -2.83 -16.87 -7.36
C PRO A 27 -1.31 -16.65 -7.39
N THR A 28 -0.78 -15.77 -8.23
CA THR A 28 0.66 -15.71 -8.52
C THR A 28 1.31 -14.35 -8.38
N GLU A 29 0.56 -13.26 -8.17
CA GLU A 29 1.11 -11.91 -8.08
C GLU A 29 0.58 -11.23 -6.81
N ALA A 30 1.48 -10.81 -5.93
CA ALA A 30 1.13 -9.94 -4.81
C ALA A 30 0.99 -8.53 -5.37
N ASP A 31 -0.23 -8.00 -5.43
CA ASP A 31 -0.50 -6.68 -6.00
C ASP A 31 -1.13 -5.75 -4.95
N VAL A 32 -0.41 -5.55 -3.86
CA VAL A 32 -0.90 -4.78 -2.70
C VAL A 32 -0.19 -3.44 -2.64
N THR A 33 -0.96 -2.35 -2.65
CA THR A 33 -0.44 -1.01 -2.34
C THR A 33 -0.63 -0.73 -0.86
N GLY A 34 0.46 -0.62 -0.12
CA GLY A 34 0.46 -0.18 1.28
C GLY A 34 0.64 1.34 1.38
N VAL A 35 -0.01 1.95 2.38
CA VAL A 35 0.07 3.40 2.64
C VAL A 35 0.44 3.65 4.10
N TRP A 36 1.50 4.44 4.30
CA TRP A 36 2.00 4.84 5.60
C TRP A 36 2.02 6.35 5.76
N ARG A 37 2.18 6.77 7.01
CA ARG A 37 2.35 8.16 7.40
C ARG A 37 3.46 8.32 8.41
N ASP A 38 4.20 9.42 8.28
CA ASP A 38 5.03 9.94 9.35
C ASP A 38 4.23 10.98 10.15
N ASP A 39 3.79 10.61 11.36
CA ASP A 39 2.96 11.48 12.19
C ASP A 39 3.70 12.71 12.73
N ALA A 40 5.04 12.68 12.76
CA ALA A 40 5.84 13.81 13.23
C ALA A 40 5.88 14.97 12.22
N ILE A 41 5.79 14.65 10.91
CA ILE A 41 5.85 15.64 9.83
C ILE A 41 4.60 15.69 8.95
N GLY A 42 3.63 14.79 9.16
CA GLY A 42 2.40 14.70 8.38
C GLY A 42 2.62 14.23 6.93
N GLN A 43 3.70 13.50 6.66
CA GLN A 43 4.07 13.05 5.31
C GLN A 43 3.46 11.68 5.04
N LEU A 44 2.77 11.53 3.90
CA LEU A 44 2.29 10.24 3.42
C LEU A 44 3.35 9.53 2.58
N TYR A 45 3.30 8.22 2.61
CA TYR A 45 4.19 7.31 1.91
C TYR A 45 3.38 6.15 1.34
N PHE A 46 3.76 5.64 0.19
CA PHE A 46 3.18 4.41 -0.34
C PHE A 46 4.25 3.55 -1.00
N ALA A 47 3.95 2.27 -1.15
CA ALA A 47 4.71 1.32 -1.95
C ALA A 47 3.77 0.24 -2.44
N ASP A 48 4.16 -0.42 -3.53
CA ASP A 48 3.44 -1.54 -4.13
C ASP A 48 4.10 -2.86 -3.80
N ASP A 49 3.48 -3.96 -4.20
CA ASP A 49 3.92 -5.33 -3.96
C ASP A 49 4.18 -5.61 -2.47
N CYS A 50 3.40 -4.96 -1.62
CA CYS A 50 3.51 -4.98 -0.17
C CYS A 50 2.69 -6.13 0.43
N ASP A 51 3.23 -7.35 0.51
CA ASP A 51 2.52 -8.45 1.19
C ASP A 51 2.65 -8.37 2.72
N PHE A 52 1.53 -8.07 3.39
CA PHE A 52 1.43 -7.99 4.85
C PHE A 52 0.84 -9.26 5.51
N GLU A 53 0.36 -10.23 4.73
CA GLU A 53 -0.25 -11.45 5.26
C GLU A 53 0.43 -12.71 4.72
N GLY A 54 1.72 -12.85 5.05
CA GLY A 54 2.40 -14.12 5.22
C GLY A 54 2.15 -15.18 4.14
N ILE A 55 3.04 -15.25 3.15
CA ILE A 55 3.87 -16.44 2.85
C ILE A 55 4.82 -16.17 1.68
N LEU A 56 4.67 -15.06 0.96
CA LEU A 56 5.61 -14.64 -0.07
C LEU A 56 5.79 -13.12 -0.04
N ALA A 57 6.30 -12.59 1.08
CA ALA A 57 6.93 -11.27 1.09
C ALA A 57 8.13 -11.32 0.13
N HIS A 58 7.88 -11.04 -1.14
CA HIS A 58 8.91 -11.15 -2.17
C HIS A 58 10.02 -10.13 -1.93
N ASP A 59 9.71 -8.99 -1.31
CA ASP A 59 10.71 -8.04 -0.84
C ASP A 59 10.27 -7.39 0.48
N ALA A 60 11.22 -7.25 1.41
CA ALA A 60 11.00 -6.46 2.60
C ALA A 60 10.96 -4.99 2.20
N VAL A 61 9.82 -4.32 2.40
CA VAL A 61 9.67 -2.89 2.10
C VAL A 61 10.22 -2.07 3.26
N THR A 62 11.38 -1.47 3.08
CA THR A 62 11.94 -0.54 4.06
C THR A 62 11.40 0.87 3.85
N ARG A 63 11.65 1.77 4.81
CA ARG A 63 11.30 3.19 4.65
C ARG A 63 11.94 3.84 3.41
N GLU A 64 13.09 3.34 2.96
CA GLU A 64 13.81 3.87 1.80
C GLU A 64 13.15 3.48 0.47
N ASP A 65 12.36 2.41 0.48
CA ASP A 65 11.61 1.91 -0.68
C ASP A 65 10.28 2.65 -0.86
N LEU A 66 9.90 3.49 0.11
CA LEU A 66 8.63 4.21 0.08
C LEU A 66 8.69 5.48 -0.74
N PHE A 67 7.64 5.70 -1.52
CA PHE A 67 7.44 6.93 -2.27
C PHE A 67 6.72 7.98 -1.41
N PRO A 68 7.38 9.12 -1.09
CA PRO A 68 6.71 10.21 -0.41
C PRO A 68 5.68 10.85 -1.34
N CYS A 69 4.47 11.08 -0.84
CA CYS A 69 3.36 11.63 -1.62
C CYS A 69 2.50 12.62 -0.82
N THR A 70 1.66 13.37 -1.53
CA THR A 70 0.52 14.06 -0.93
C THR A 70 -0.73 13.19 -1.08
N ALA A 71 -1.79 13.50 -0.33
CA ALA A 71 -3.06 12.80 -0.47
C ALA A 71 -3.61 12.86 -1.91
N ASP A 72 -3.43 13.99 -2.60
CA ASP A 72 -3.90 14.15 -3.98
C ASP A 72 -3.09 13.30 -4.98
N VAL A 73 -1.78 13.16 -4.75
CA VAL A 73 -0.92 12.27 -5.56
C VAL A 73 -1.27 10.81 -5.31
N LEU A 74 -1.51 10.43 -4.05
CA LEU A 74 -1.92 9.07 -3.70
C LEU A 74 -3.27 8.71 -4.33
N GLU A 75 -4.25 9.61 -4.27
CA GLU A 75 -5.57 9.39 -4.87
C GLU A 75 -5.48 9.26 -6.39
N ALA A 76 -4.69 10.11 -7.05
CA ALA A 76 -4.46 10.00 -8.50
C ALA A 76 -3.81 8.65 -8.85
N TYR A 77 -2.81 8.23 -8.07
CA TYR A 77 -2.11 6.97 -8.25
C TYR A 77 -3.04 5.75 -8.13
N LEU A 78 -3.83 5.68 -7.05
CA LEU A 78 -4.76 4.57 -6.83
C LEU A 78 -5.86 4.51 -7.89
N ASN A 79 -6.33 5.66 -8.38
CA ASN A 79 -7.29 5.70 -9.48
C ASN A 79 -6.68 5.27 -10.82
N GLU A 80 -5.42 5.64 -11.11
CA GLU A 80 -4.70 5.17 -12.29
C GLU A 80 -4.53 3.65 -12.27
N ARG A 81 -4.15 3.09 -11.11
CA ARG A 81 -4.09 1.64 -10.91
C ARG A 81 -5.45 0.97 -11.14
N LEU A 82 -6.51 1.54 -10.59
CA LEU A 82 -7.88 1.05 -10.79
C LEU A 82 -8.34 1.11 -12.25
N ASP A 83 -7.88 2.10 -13.02
CA ASP A 83 -8.16 2.22 -14.46
C ASP A 83 -7.33 1.25 -15.30
N GLY A 84 -6.08 0.99 -14.90
CA GLY A 84 -5.17 0.05 -15.56
C GLY A 84 -5.49 -1.42 -15.31
N ALA A 85 -6.31 -1.73 -14.31
CA ALA A 85 -6.73 -3.08 -13.97
C ALA A 85 -7.83 -3.60 -14.93
N GLU A 86 -7.53 -3.66 -16.24
CA GLU A 86 -8.44 -4.13 -17.31
C GLU A 86 -8.97 -5.56 -17.08
N TRP A 87 -8.35 -6.32 -16.19
CA TRP A 87 -8.68 -7.69 -15.81
C TRP A 87 -9.70 -7.78 -14.65
N MET A 88 -9.95 -6.67 -13.95
CA MET A 88 -10.88 -6.61 -12.82
C MET A 88 -12.33 -6.46 -13.30
N ASN A 89 -13.05 -7.57 -13.35
CA ASN A 89 -14.52 -7.56 -13.51
C ASN A 89 -15.28 -6.93 -12.32
N ALA A 90 -14.58 -6.35 -11.34
CA ALA A 90 -15.14 -5.86 -10.08
C ALA A 90 -14.49 -4.53 -9.64
N ARG A 91 -14.66 -3.45 -10.42
CA ARG A 91 -14.19 -2.10 -10.07
C ARG A 91 -14.83 -1.54 -8.80
N GLU A 92 -16.11 -1.84 -8.57
CA GLU A 92 -16.92 -1.25 -7.49
C GLU A 92 -16.36 -1.46 -6.06
N PRO A 93 -15.91 -2.66 -5.63
CA PRO A 93 -15.31 -2.83 -4.31
C PRO A 93 -14.08 -1.93 -4.08
N TYR A 94 -13.20 -1.81 -5.07
CA TYR A 94 -11.98 -1.00 -4.96
C TYR A 94 -12.26 0.50 -4.86
N VAL A 95 -13.31 1.01 -5.51
CA VAL A 95 -13.70 2.41 -5.36
C VAL A 95 -14.05 2.73 -3.91
N ALA A 96 -14.78 1.83 -3.24
CA ALA A 96 -15.16 2.02 -1.85
C ALA A 96 -13.95 1.93 -0.91
N GLU A 97 -13.05 0.96 -1.14
CA GLU A 97 -11.84 0.79 -0.36
C GLU A 97 -10.87 1.98 -0.51
N ILE A 98 -10.66 2.46 -1.74
CA ILE A 98 -9.85 3.66 -2.01
C ILE A 98 -10.48 4.87 -1.31
N ALA A 99 -11.80 5.06 -1.39
CA ALA A 99 -12.46 6.18 -0.73
C ALA A 99 -12.30 6.13 0.80
N GLU A 100 -12.39 4.94 1.41
CA GLU A 100 -12.18 4.76 2.85
C GLU A 100 -10.72 5.03 3.24
N LEU A 101 -9.77 4.53 2.46
CA LEU A 101 -8.35 4.77 2.66
C LEU A 101 -8.00 6.26 2.54
N MET A 102 -8.53 6.94 1.52
CA MET A 102 -8.34 8.38 1.35
C MET A 102 -9.02 9.18 2.46
N GLY A 103 -10.15 8.71 2.98
CA GLY A 103 -10.78 9.28 4.18
C GLY A 103 -9.84 9.24 5.39
N ARG A 104 -9.17 8.10 5.62
CA ARG A 104 -8.16 7.95 6.68
C ARG A 104 -6.92 8.81 6.43
N ALA A 105 -6.41 8.82 5.21
CA ALA A 105 -5.22 9.58 4.83
C ALA A 105 -5.40 11.10 4.97
N ARG A 106 -6.63 11.61 4.78
CA ARG A 106 -6.97 13.05 4.84
C ARG A 106 -7.48 13.51 6.21
N ALA A 107 -7.96 12.61 7.08
CA ALA A 107 -8.60 12.98 8.35
C ALA A 107 -7.64 13.24 9.52
N LEU A 108 -6.33 13.16 9.29
CA LEU A 108 -5.28 13.19 10.32
C LEU A 108 -4.29 14.31 10.04
#